data_AF-A0A0B7HJU1-F1
#
_entry.id   AF-A0A0B7HJU1-F1
#
_cell.length_a   1.000
_cell.length_b   1.000
_cell.length_c   1.000
_cell.angle_alpha   90.00
_cell.angle_beta   90.00
_cell.angle_gamma   90.00
#
_symmetry.space_group_name_H-M   'P 1'
#
loop_
_entity.id
_entity.type
_entity.pdbx_description
1 polymer ?
#
loop_
_entity_poly.entity_id
_entity_poly.type
_entity_poly.pdbx_seq_one_letter_code
_entity_poly.pdbx_strand_id
1 'polypeptide(L)' 'MGDFGSFRITISSEGAETAEKFNPALIKSNKIQFTPGIDLKEMQRVIKYEKYKK' A
#
# COMPACT_ATOMS: atom_id res chain seq x y z
N MET A 1 -1.85 -9.45 -15.39
CA MET A 1 -1.86 -9.00 -13.97
C MET A 1 -1.75 -7.47 -13.83
N GLY A 2 -1.40 -6.71 -14.87
CA GLY A 2 -1.33 -5.24 -14.78
C GLY A 2 -2.70 -4.55 -14.68
N ASP A 3 -3.72 -5.09 -15.32
CA ASP A 3 -5.06 -4.48 -15.39
C ASP A 3 -5.86 -4.58 -14.08
N PHE A 4 -5.63 -5.63 -13.29
CA PHE A 4 -6.23 -5.79 -11.96
C PHE A 4 -5.60 -4.85 -10.92
N GLY A 5 -4.28 -4.66 -10.98
CA GLY A 5 -3.53 -3.81 -10.06
C GLY A 5 -2.16 -4.38 -9.71
N SER A 6 -1.48 -3.71 -8.78
CA SER A 6 -0.13 -4.10 -8.37
C SER A 6 0.05 -4.04 -6.86
N PHE A 7 0.84 -4.99 -6.34
CA PHE A 7 1.31 -4.97 -4.96
C PHE A 7 2.71 -4.37 -4.93
N ARG A 8 2.97 -3.47 -3.99
CA ARG A 8 4.32 -2.96 -3.71
C ARG A 8 4.60 -3.01 -2.22
N ILE A 9 5.85 -3.28 -1.86
CA ILE A 9 6.31 -3.17 -0.47
C ILE A 9 6.72 -1.71 -0.26
N THR A 10 6.17 -1.09 0.77
CA THR A 10 6.58 0.24 1.22
C THR A 10 7.30 0.09 2.55
N ILE A 11 8.51 0.62 2.63
CA ILE A 11 9.33 0.66 3.83
C ILE A 11 9.50 2.12 4.22
N SER A 12 9.26 2.41 5.49
CA SER A 12 9.52 3.72 6.09
C SER A 12 10.59 3.54 7.15
N SER A 13 11.67 4.32 7.04
CA SER A 13 12.76 4.31 8.00
C SER A 13 13.19 5.74 8.32
N GLU A 14 13.76 5.92 9.52
CA GLU A 14 14.55 7.11 9.81
C GLU A 14 15.92 6.98 9.14
N GLY A 15 16.40 8.05 8.51
CA GLY A 15 17.75 8.10 7.96
C GLY A 15 18.80 8.12 9.08
N ALA A 16 20.01 7.68 8.77
CA ALA A 16 21.17 7.81 9.66
C ALA A 16 22.27 8.61 8.95
N GLU A 17 23.08 9.34 9.72
CA GLU A 17 24.17 10.18 9.18
C GLU A 17 25.27 9.37 8.48
N THR A 18 25.48 8.12 8.91
CA THR A 18 26.46 7.20 8.33
C THR A 18 25.82 5.82 8.13
N ALA A 19 26.32 5.07 7.15
CA ALA A 19 25.82 3.72 6.86
C ALA A 19 25.95 2.78 8.07
N GLU A 20 27.02 2.93 8.87
CA GLU A 20 27.28 2.13 10.07
C GLU A 20 26.27 2.40 11.20
N LYS A 21 25.70 3.61 11.25
CA LYS A 21 24.66 3.96 12.23
C LYS A 21 23.28 3.48 11.81
N PHE A 22 23.08 3.14 10.52
CA PHE A 22 21.80 2.63 10.06
C PHE A 22 21.62 1.19 10.55
N ASN A 23 20.55 0.96 11.31
CA ASN A 23 20.25 -0.35 11.87
C ASN A 23 18.74 -0.67 11.76
N PRO A 24 18.32 -1.94 11.89
CA PRO A 24 16.92 -2.34 11.70
C PRO A 24 15.93 -1.66 12.64
N ALA A 25 16.36 -1.19 13.81
CA ALA A 25 15.48 -0.47 14.73
C ALA A 25 15.06 0.91 14.18
N LEU A 26 15.77 1.45 13.19
CA LEU A 26 15.39 2.69 12.49
C LEU A 26 14.29 2.45 11.44
N ILE A 27 13.97 1.20 11.11
CA ILE A 27 12.86 0.87 10.21
C ILE A 27 11.55 0.97 11.01
N LYS A 28 10.81 2.05 10.79
CA LYS A 28 9.59 2.38 11.53
C LYS A 28 8.40 1.53 11.11
N SER A 29 8.32 1.17 9.83
CA SER A 29 7.19 0.41 9.30
C SER A 29 7.56 -0.26 7.98
N ASN A 30 7.04 -1.46 7.79
CA ASN A 30 6.88 -2.06 6.48
C ASN A 30 5.39 -2.36 6.25
N LYS A 31 4.94 -2.22 5.02
CA LYS A 31 3.57 -2.58 4.63
C LYS A 31 3.50 -2.99 3.17
N ILE A 32 2.62 -3.93 2.89
CA ILE A 32 2.24 -4.26 1.52
C ILE A 32 1.11 -3.32 1.13
N GLN A 33 1.32 -2.53 0.08
CA GLN A 33 0.33 -1.63 -0.46
C GLN A 33 -0.15 -2.18 -1.80
N PHE A 34 -1.45 -2.40 -1.91
CA PHE A 34 -2.10 -2.71 -3.17
C PHE A 34 -2.56 -1.42 -3.86
N THR A 35 -2.25 -1.28 -5.14
CA THR A 35 -2.74 -0.20 -6.00
C THR A 35 -3.70 -0.78 -7.03
N PRO A 36 -4.99 -0.41 -7.01
CA PRO A 36 -5.97 -0.97 -7.95
C PRO A 36 -5.66 -0.52 -9.38
N GLY A 37 -5.75 -1.47 -10.32
CA GLY A 37 -5.63 -1.26 -11.75
C GLY A 37 -6.92 -0.74 -12.37
N ILE A 38 -6.96 -0.69 -13.71
CA ILE A 38 -8.10 -0.15 -14.47
C ILE A 38 -9.38 -0.92 -14.20
N ASP A 39 -9.32 -2.26 -14.15
CA ASP A 39 -10.53 -3.08 -13.98
C ASP A 39 -11.24 -2.79 -12.65
N LEU A 40 -10.48 -2.71 -11.56
CA LEU A 40 -11.02 -2.40 -10.23
C LEU A 40 -11.48 -0.94 -10.12
N LYS A 41 -10.85 -0.01 -10.84
CA LYS A 41 -11.28 1.39 -10.88
C LYS A 41 -12.62 1.53 -11.60
N GLU A 42 -12.82 0.83 -12.72
CA GLU A 42 -14.11 0.84 -13.43
C GLU A 42 -15.20 0.15 -12.60
N MET A 43 -14.90 -0.97 -11.93
CA MET A 43 -15.84 -1.60 -11.01
C MET A 43 -16.28 -0.65 -9.89
N GLN A 44 -15.37 0.13 -9.30
CA GLN A 44 -15.73 1.11 -8.26
C GLN A 44 -16.75 2.15 -8.74
N ARG A 45 -16.76 2.52 -10.02
CA ARG A 45 -17.70 3.52 -10.55
C ARG A 45 -19.15 3.05 -10.56
N VAL A 46 -19.37 1.73 -10.59
CA VAL A 46 -20.71 1.12 -10.71
C VAL A 46 -21.17 0.44 -9.42
N ILE A 47 -20.38 0.50 -8.34
CA ILE A 47 -20.75 -0.05 -7.04
C ILE A 47 -21.94 0.71 -6.46
N LYS A 48 -22.95 -0.05 -6.03
CA LYS A 48 -24.11 0.47 -5.28
C LYS A 48 -23.89 0.21 -3.80
N TYR A 49 -24.13 1.24 -2.99
CA TYR A 49 -24.02 1.16 -1.54
C TYR A 49 -25.41 1.08 -0.92
N GLU A 50 -25.59 0.17 0.02
CA GLU A 50 -26.79 0.08 0.84
C GLU A 50 -26.43 0.29 2.30
N LYS A 51 -27.34 0.94 3.05
CA LYS A 51 -27.13 1.18 4.49
C LYS A 51 -27.16 -0.17 5.19
N TYR A 52 -26.01 -0.56 5.74
CA TYR A 52 -25.91 -1.74 6.58
C TYR A 52 -26.91 -1.64 7.74
N LYS A 53 -27.88 -2.57 7.78
CA LYS A 53 -28.78 -2.76 8.91
C LYS A 53 -28.29 -4.00 9.66
N LYS A 54 -27.86 -3.79 10.89
CA LYS A 54 -27.39 -4.83 11.81
C LYS A 54 -28.57 -5.61 12.38
#